data_AF-A0A0D0PWR0-F1
#
_entry.id   AF-A0A0D0PWR0-F1
#
_cell.length_a   1.000
_cell.length_b   1.000
_cell.length_c   1.000
_cell.angle_alpha   90.00
_cell.angle_beta   90.00
_cell.angle_gamma   90.00
#
_symmetry.space_group_name_H-M   'P 1'
#
loop_
_entity.id
_entity.type
_entity.pdbx_description
1 polymer ?
#
loop_
_entity_poly.entity_id
_entity_poly.type
_entity_poly.pdbx_seq_one_letter_code
_entity_poly.pdbx_strand_id
1 'polypeptide(L)'
;MTYLDQLAELIRSCLPPSARPPADSDDLFRSYAVLLRAKGAQVTDEDVHDAWSAWMQSVNPTHRALVPFHDLPAETRAFDTPYAEAIRAAARRTGR
;
A
#
# COMPACT_ATOMS: atom_id res chain seq x y z
N MET A 1 -7.63 8.58 -15.78
CA MET A 1 -6.36 9.15 -15.28
C MET A 1 -6.64 10.41 -14.50
N THR A 2 -6.25 10.43 -13.23
CA THR A 2 -6.47 11.47 -12.24
C THR A 2 -5.16 11.74 -11.49
N TYR A 3 -5.15 12.73 -10.59
CA TYR A 3 -3.98 13.00 -9.73
C TYR A 3 -3.63 11.80 -8.83
N LEU A 4 -4.58 10.92 -8.48
CA LEU A 4 -4.31 9.71 -7.71
C LEU A 4 -3.57 8.67 -8.56
N ASP A 5 -3.83 8.60 -9.88
CA ASP A 5 -3.09 7.70 -10.77
C ASP A 5 -1.61 8.12 -10.90
N GLN A 6 -1.33 9.44 -10.90
CA GLN A 6 0.04 9.95 -10.91
C GLN A 6 0.79 9.62 -9.62
N LEU A 7 0.12 9.73 -8.47
CA LEU A 7 0.69 9.36 -7.18
C LEU A 7 0.86 7.84 -7.05
N ALA A 8 -0.08 7.05 -7.56
CA ALA A 8 0.00 5.59 -7.64
C ALA A 8 1.25 5.15 -8.42
N GLU A 9 1.48 5.75 -9.58
CA GLU A 9 2.68 5.46 -10.39
C GLU A 9 3.98 5.91 -9.69
N LEU A 10 3.96 7.06 -9.02
CA LEU A 10 5.09 7.50 -8.21
C LEU A 10 5.42 6.49 -7.10
N ILE A 11 4.40 5.99 -6.38
CA ILE A 11 4.59 4.96 -5.34
C ILE A 11 5.15 3.67 -5.96
N ARG A 12 4.65 3.22 -7.11
CA ARG A 12 5.21 2.06 -7.85
C ARG A 12 6.69 2.25 -8.15
N SER A 13 7.08 3.42 -8.63
CA SER A 13 8.48 3.74 -8.92
C SER A 13 9.41 3.77 -7.70
N CYS A 14 8.84 3.81 -6.50
CA CYS A 14 9.58 3.80 -5.23
C CYS A 14 9.73 2.42 -4.61
N LEU A 15 9.09 1.38 -5.16
CA LEU A 15 9.20 0.03 -4.63
C LEU A 15 10.59 -0.58 -4.89
N PRO A 16 11.11 -1.39 -3.96
CA PRO A 16 12.33 -2.15 -4.21
C PRO A 16 12.08 -3.25 -5.25
N PRO A 17 13.12 -3.70 -6.00
CA PRO A 17 12.97 -4.76 -7.00
C PRO A 17 12.46 -6.10 -6.48
N SER A 18 12.58 -6.34 -5.16
CA SER A 18 12.07 -7.53 -4.49
C SER A 18 10.56 -7.49 -4.26
N ALA A 19 9.93 -6.31 -4.28
CA ALA A 19 8.49 -6.19 -4.15
C ALA A 19 7.80 -6.67 -5.44
N ARG A 20 6.82 -7.54 -5.29
CA ARG A 20 6.05 -8.12 -6.40
C ARG A 20 4.58 -7.74 -6.27
N PRO A 21 4.19 -6.53 -6.70
CA PRO A 21 2.78 -6.15 -6.71
C PRO A 21 2.00 -7.07 -7.66
N PRO A 22 0.74 -7.43 -7.32
CA PRO A 22 -0.15 -8.15 -8.23
C PRO A 22 -0.35 -7.38 -9.55
N ALA A 23 -0.53 -8.10 -10.66
CA ALA A 23 -0.67 -7.49 -12.00
C ALA A 23 -1.84 -6.49 -12.09
N ASP A 24 -2.98 -6.81 -11.44
CA ASP A 24 -4.19 -5.99 -11.45
C ASP A 24 -4.34 -5.15 -10.16
N SER A 25 -3.22 -4.61 -9.65
CA SER A 25 -3.19 -3.84 -8.41
C SER A 25 -3.46 -2.34 -8.57
N ASP A 26 -3.99 -1.89 -9.71
CA ASP A 26 -4.18 -0.45 -9.96
C ASP A 26 -5.07 0.22 -8.92
N ASP A 27 -6.19 -0.43 -8.54
CA ASP A 27 -7.08 0.09 -7.49
C ASP A 27 -6.42 0.09 -6.11
N LEU A 28 -5.57 -0.89 -5.81
CA LEU A 28 -4.77 -0.91 -4.59
C LEU A 28 -3.83 0.29 -4.52
N PHE A 29 -3.12 0.60 -5.60
CA PHE A 29 -2.20 1.74 -5.60
C PHE A 29 -2.95 3.09 -5.57
N ARG A 30 -4.19 3.17 -6.05
CA ARG A 30 -5.05 4.34 -5.82
C ARG A 30 -5.38 4.50 -4.34
N SER A 31 -5.65 3.42 -3.61
CA SER A 31 -5.81 3.46 -2.15
C SER A 31 -4.52 3.92 -1.45
N TYR A 32 -3.36 3.44 -1.89
CA TYR A 32 -2.06 3.93 -1.37
C TYR A 32 -1.80 5.41 -1.69
N ALA A 33 -2.24 5.90 -2.85
CA ALA A 33 -2.20 7.33 -3.15
C ALA A 33 -3.08 8.17 -2.20
N VAL A 34 -4.21 7.62 -1.74
CA VAL A 34 -5.02 8.24 -0.68
C VAL A 34 -4.28 8.26 0.65
N LEU A 35 -3.61 7.17 1.04
CA LEU A 35 -2.77 7.14 2.25
C LEU A 35 -1.64 8.18 2.19
N LEU A 36 -0.95 8.28 1.05
CA LEU A 36 0.06 9.31 0.81
C LEU A 36 -0.53 10.71 1.02
N ARG A 37 -1.72 10.97 0.47
CA ARG A 37 -2.41 12.26 0.58
C ARG A 37 -2.81 12.60 2.02
N ALA A 38 -3.25 11.59 2.78
CA ALA A 38 -3.82 11.76 4.12
C ALA A 38 -2.75 11.79 5.23
N LYS A 39 -1.74 10.91 5.14
CA LYS A 39 -0.75 10.70 6.20
C LYS A 39 0.69 10.95 5.77
N GLY A 40 0.98 10.97 4.46
CA GLY A 40 2.31 11.28 3.93
C GLY A 40 3.39 10.38 4.53
N ALA A 41 4.43 10.99 5.11
CA ALA A 41 5.52 10.27 5.75
C ALA A 41 5.13 9.48 7.02
N GLN A 42 3.93 9.68 7.56
CA GLN A 42 3.43 9.01 8.77
C GLN A 42 2.64 7.72 8.49
N VAL A 43 2.52 7.31 7.23
CA VAL A 43 1.88 6.02 6.88
C VAL A 43 2.58 4.88 7.60
N THR A 44 1.83 3.97 8.20
CA THR A 44 2.32 2.76 8.89
C THR A 44 2.10 1.51 8.04
N ASP A 45 2.70 0.41 8.45
CA ASP A 45 2.51 -0.90 7.83
C ASP A 45 1.05 -1.38 8.03
N GLU A 46 0.42 -1.01 9.16
CA GLU A 46 -1.01 -1.25 9.42
C GLU A 46 -1.91 -0.48 8.44
N ASP A 47 -1.62 0.80 8.13
CA ASP A 47 -2.41 1.56 7.15
C ASP A 47 -2.37 0.88 5.76
N VAL A 48 -1.21 0.35 5.38
CA VAL A 48 -1.01 -0.39 4.14
C VAL A 48 -1.83 -1.67 4.16
N HIS A 49 -1.79 -2.42 5.26
CA HIS A 49 -2.57 -3.64 5.42
C HIS A 49 -4.07 -3.39 5.35
N ASP A 50 -4.57 -2.29 5.94
CA ASP A 50 -5.99 -1.93 5.88
C ASP A 50 -6.42 -1.60 4.44
N ALA A 51 -5.61 -0.81 3.72
CA ALA A 51 -5.86 -0.50 2.31
C ALA A 51 -5.78 -1.74 1.41
N TRP A 52 -4.80 -2.62 1.67
CA TRP A 52 -4.68 -3.91 0.99
C TRP A 52 -5.87 -4.82 1.30
N SER A 53 -6.33 -4.86 2.54
CA SER A 53 -7.47 -5.68 2.97
C SER A 53 -8.76 -5.22 2.30
N ALA A 54 -8.99 -3.91 2.22
CA ALA A 54 -10.15 -3.34 1.50
C ALA A 54 -10.15 -3.73 0.01
N TRP A 55 -8.97 -3.70 -0.65
CA TRP A 55 -8.83 -4.16 -2.03
C TRP A 55 -8.98 -5.69 -2.14
N MET A 56 -8.33 -6.45 -1.27
CA MET A 56 -8.38 -7.91 -1.31
C MET A 56 -9.79 -8.44 -1.02
N GLN A 57 -10.61 -7.72 -0.24
CA GLN A 57 -12.01 -8.06 -0.04
C GLN A 57 -12.82 -8.06 -1.35
N SER A 58 -12.50 -7.17 -2.31
CA SER A 58 -13.18 -7.13 -3.61
C SER A 58 -12.64 -8.19 -4.58
N VAL A 59 -11.40 -8.64 -4.39
CA VAL A 59 -10.72 -9.64 -5.24
C VAL A 59 -10.97 -11.07 -4.76
N ASN A 60 -10.73 -11.34 -3.48
CA ASN A 60 -10.93 -12.62 -2.80
C ASN A 60 -11.34 -12.38 -1.34
N PRO A 61 -12.64 -12.29 -1.02
CA PRO A 61 -13.14 -12.03 0.34
C PRO A 61 -12.85 -13.16 1.33
N THR A 62 -12.37 -14.31 0.88
CA THR A 62 -12.02 -15.46 1.74
C THR A 62 -10.51 -15.57 2.01
N HIS A 63 -9.72 -14.58 1.58
CA HIS A 63 -8.28 -14.63 1.76
C HIS A 63 -7.91 -14.65 3.25
N ARG A 64 -7.09 -15.62 3.68
CA ARG A 64 -6.78 -15.89 5.09
C ARG A 64 -6.18 -14.72 5.88
N ALA A 65 -5.55 -13.78 5.18
CA ALA A 65 -4.92 -12.60 5.77
C ALA A 65 -5.89 -11.42 5.95
N LEU A 66 -7.18 -11.58 5.62
CA LEU A 66 -8.23 -10.59 5.93
C LEU A 66 -8.61 -10.66 7.41
N VAL A 67 -7.63 -10.34 8.26
CA VAL A 67 -7.73 -10.21 9.72
C VAL A 67 -7.00 -8.92 10.13
N PRO A 68 -7.23 -8.37 11.34
CA PRO A 68 -6.50 -7.20 11.82
C PRO A 68 -4.98 -7.37 11.72
N PHE A 69 -4.24 -6.30 11.42
CA PHE A 69 -2.78 -6.33 11.24
C PHE A 69 -2.05 -6.98 12.42
N HIS A 70 -2.49 -6.69 13.64
CA HIS A 70 -1.87 -7.24 14.86
C HIS A 70 -2.15 -8.73 15.10
N ASP A 71 -3.13 -9.30 14.39
CA ASP A 71 -3.45 -10.74 14.45
C ASP A 71 -2.65 -11.56 13.43
N LEU A 72 -1.90 -10.89 12.54
CA LEU A 72 -1.04 -11.56 11.57
C LEU A 72 0.29 -12.03 12.19
N PRO A 73 0.84 -13.17 11.72
CA PRO A 73 2.23 -13.55 11.98
C PRO A 73 3.19 -12.44 11.55
N ALA A 74 4.28 -12.25 12.30
CA ALA A 74 5.25 -11.19 12.05
C ALA A 74 5.85 -11.22 10.63
N GLU A 75 6.10 -12.42 10.10
CA GLU A 75 6.55 -12.64 8.71
C GLU A 75 5.53 -12.19 7.67
N THR A 76 4.23 -12.27 7.98
CA THR A 76 3.17 -11.82 7.07
C THR A 76 3.07 -10.30 7.08
N ARG A 77 3.17 -9.67 8.26
CA ARG A 77 3.22 -8.19 8.38
C ARG A 77 4.40 -7.57 7.64
N ALA A 78 5.52 -8.29 7.55
CA ALA A 78 6.69 -7.82 6.83
C ALA A 78 6.46 -7.64 5.30
N PHE A 79 5.39 -8.19 4.74
CA PHE A 79 5.02 -7.93 3.33
C PHE A 79 4.48 -6.52 3.10
N ASP A 80 3.97 -5.85 4.14
CA ASP A 80 3.43 -4.49 4.04
C ASP A 80 4.55 -3.43 4.06
N THR A 81 5.66 -3.71 4.74
CA THR A 81 6.78 -2.77 4.95
C THR A 81 7.30 -2.12 3.66
N PRO A 82 7.58 -2.85 2.56
CA PRO A 82 8.09 -2.24 1.32
C PRO A 82 7.12 -1.20 0.71
N TYR A 83 5.81 -1.41 0.86
CA TYR A 83 4.80 -0.48 0.36
C TYR A 83 4.69 0.75 1.26
N ALA A 84 4.74 0.58 2.57
CA ALA A 84 4.77 1.70 3.51
C ALA A 84 6.00 2.58 3.26
N GLU A 85 7.18 1.98 3.08
CA GLU A 85 8.41 2.69 2.72
C GLU A 85 8.31 3.43 1.39
N ALA A 86 7.72 2.80 0.37
CA ALA A 86 7.50 3.43 -0.93
C ALA A 86 6.55 4.63 -0.85
N ILE A 87 5.47 4.53 -0.06
CA ILE A 87 4.56 5.66 0.17
C ILE A 87 5.28 6.81 0.88
N ARG A 88 6.05 6.52 1.95
CA ARG A 88 6.86 7.54 2.65
C ARG A 88 7.91 8.17 1.73
N ALA A 89 8.51 7.40 0.82
CA ALA A 89 9.47 7.92 -0.15
C ALA A 89 8.80 8.85 -1.18
N ALA A 90 7.64 8.48 -1.69
CA ALA A 90 6.85 9.31 -2.58
C ALA A 90 6.34 10.59 -1.88
N ALA A 91 5.97 10.51 -0.60
CA ALA A 91 5.60 11.67 0.22
C ALA A 91 6.73 12.71 0.29
N ARG A 92 7.97 12.26 0.58
CA ARG A 92 9.16 13.14 0.56
C ARG A 92 9.38 13.82 -0.79
N ARG A 93 9.15 13.13 -1.91
CA ARG A 93 9.27 13.70 -3.27
C ARG A 93 8.19 14.73 -3.60
N THR A 94 7.05 14.68 -2.93
CA THR A 94 5.89 15.55 -3.17
C THR A 94 5.68 16.62 -2.10
N GLY A 95 6.60 16.72 -1.13
CA GLY A 95 6.54 17.70 -0.03
C GLY A 95 5.41 17.43 0.96
N ARG A 96 5.10 16.15 1.23
CA ARG A 96 4.07 15.69 2.17
C ARG A 96 4.64 14.89 3.33
#